data_AF-A0A3D4W040-F1
#
_entry.id   AF-A0A3D4W040-F1
#
_cell.length_a   1.000
_cell.length_b   1.000
_cell.length_c   1.000
_cell.angle_alpha   90.00
_cell.angle_beta   90.00
_cell.angle_gamma   90.00
#
_symmetry.space_group_name_H-M   'P 1'
#
loop_
_entity.id
_entity.type
_entity.pdbx_description
1 polymer ?
#
loop_
_entity_poly.entity_id
_entity_poly.type
_entity_poly.pdbx_seq_one_letter_code
_entity_poly.pdbx_strand_id
1 'polypeptide(L)'
;YTDLAAAQRCQLALLRSRCAGTAPFAQVRGISEGLEHRLEAAVRSSTTHAELLDNLTTVRYPRARMRRLAMDAALDYSADAFPALPPYLHLLGAQKDALPLLKAAALPVSHSLARLAEQNAPCRAVVDAQLRACDFGALCRKKPEPMGGALRQKIIFLTK
;
A
#
# COMPACT_ATOMS: atom_id res chain seq x y z
N TYR A 1 -7.47 -15.51 4.27
CA TYR A 1 -7.91 -14.45 5.20
C TYR A 1 -6.68 -13.84 5.87
N THR A 2 -6.62 -12.51 6.00
CA THR A 2 -5.50 -11.78 6.62
C THR A 2 -5.49 -12.02 8.13
N ASP A 3 -4.32 -12.34 8.69
CA ASP A 3 -4.10 -12.33 10.13
C ASP A 3 -3.73 -10.91 10.56
N LEU A 4 -4.62 -10.26 11.30
CA LEU A 4 -4.42 -8.87 11.75
C LEU A 4 -3.22 -8.73 12.70
N ALA A 5 -3.00 -9.72 13.56
CA ALA A 5 -1.88 -9.69 14.50
C ALA A 5 -0.55 -9.86 13.74
N ALA A 6 -0.52 -10.72 12.72
CA ALA A 6 0.61 -10.83 11.82
C ALA A 6 0.86 -9.51 11.06
N ALA A 7 -0.18 -8.91 10.48
CA ALA A 7 -0.07 -7.63 9.77
C ALA A 7 0.52 -6.51 10.64
N GLN A 8 0.06 -6.40 11.88
CA GLN A 8 0.57 -5.42 12.84
C GLN A 8 2.05 -5.63 13.17
N ARG A 9 2.46 -6.88 13.42
CA ARG A 9 3.87 -7.21 13.69
C ARG A 9 4.76 -6.97 12.47
N CYS A 10 4.33 -7.39 11.29
CA CYS A 10 5.06 -7.16 10.04
C CYS A 10 5.21 -5.67 9.73
N GLN A 11 4.16 -4.87 9.92
CA GLN A 11 4.24 -3.42 9.75
C GLN A 11 5.29 -2.80 10.69
N LEU A 12 5.24 -3.12 11.99
CA LEU A 12 6.22 -2.61 12.96
C LEU A 12 7.65 -3.06 12.63
N ALA A 13 7.83 -4.31 12.16
CA ALA A 13 9.13 -4.82 11.74
C ALA A 13 9.70 -4.05 10.53
N LEU A 14 8.87 -3.75 9.52
CA LEU A 14 9.27 -2.93 8.36
C LEU A 14 9.61 -1.49 8.75
N LEU A 15 8.88 -0.90 9.68
CA LEU A 15 9.20 0.43 10.19
C LEU A 15 10.54 0.43 10.93
N ARG A 16 10.79 -0.59 11.77
CA ARG A 16 12.06 -0.72 12.51
C ARG A 16 13.26 -0.97 11.60
N SER A 17 13.10 -1.76 10.54
CA SER A 17 14.20 -1.98 9.59
C SER A 17 14.64 -0.70 8.90
N ARG A 18 13.73 0.26 8.70
CA ARG A 18 14.03 1.58 8.14
C ARG A 18 14.83 2.47 9.08
N CYS A 19 14.61 2.37 10.39
CA CYS A 19 15.33 3.16 11.40
C CYS A 19 16.86 2.92 11.45
N ALA A 20 17.40 1.99 10.66
CA ALA A 20 18.85 1.83 10.49
C ALA A 20 19.49 2.94 9.62
N GLY A 21 18.70 3.63 8.79
CA GLY A 21 19.18 4.72 7.93
C GLY A 21 19.12 6.10 8.59
N THR A 22 19.71 7.09 7.91
CA THR A 22 19.59 8.51 8.28
C THR A 22 18.26 9.08 7.82
N ALA A 23 17.55 9.81 8.69
CA ALA A 23 16.27 10.46 8.38
C ALA A 23 15.26 9.52 7.68
N PRO A 24 14.96 8.35 8.27
CA PRO A 24 14.32 7.21 7.60
C PRO A 24 12.92 7.48 7.05
N PHE A 25 12.25 8.53 7.53
CA PHE A 25 10.88 8.85 7.16
C PHE A 25 10.71 10.22 6.50
N ALA A 26 11.80 10.94 6.18
CA ALA A 26 11.74 12.31 5.68
C ALA A 26 10.94 12.46 4.38
N GLN A 27 10.97 11.44 3.52
CA GLN A 27 10.31 11.47 2.20
C GLN A 27 8.95 10.78 2.18
N VAL A 28 8.45 10.28 3.33
CA VAL A 28 7.19 9.54 3.37
C VAL A 28 6.01 10.44 3.05
N ARG A 29 5.08 9.92 2.24
CA ARG A 29 3.82 10.60 1.92
C ARG A 29 3.05 11.00 3.17
N GLY A 30 2.62 12.26 3.22
CA GLY A 30 1.78 12.79 4.30
C GLY A 30 2.55 13.22 5.57
N ILE A 31 3.88 13.16 5.54
CA ILE A 31 4.75 13.83 6.51
C ILE A 31 4.60 15.34 6.35
N SER A 32 4.57 16.03 7.49
CA SER A 32 4.52 17.47 7.59
C SER A 32 5.00 17.88 8.98
N GLU A 33 5.72 19.00 9.10
CA GLU A 33 5.97 19.68 10.39
C GLU A 33 6.65 18.79 11.45
N GLY A 34 7.74 18.11 11.08
CA GLY A 34 8.54 17.29 12.01
C GLY A 34 7.89 15.95 12.40
N LEU A 35 6.83 15.53 11.70
CA LEU A 35 6.15 14.27 11.95
C LEU A 35 7.06 13.05 11.69
N GLU A 36 8.08 13.20 10.86
CA GLU A 36 9.11 12.21 10.58
C GLU A 36 9.90 11.85 11.85
N HIS A 37 10.24 12.85 12.67
CA HIS A 37 10.93 12.65 13.94
C HIS A 37 10.02 11.99 14.98
N ARG A 38 8.74 12.40 15.04
CA ARG A 38 7.75 11.76 15.91
C ARG A 38 7.55 10.30 15.53
N LEU A 39 7.44 10.01 14.24
CA LEU A 39 7.30 8.64 13.75
C LEU A 39 8.52 7.80 14.10
N GLU A 40 9.73 8.33 13.88
CA GLU A 40 10.95 7.64 14.26
C GLU A 40 11.02 7.34 15.76
N ALA A 41 10.74 8.34 16.60
CA ALA A 41 10.73 8.17 18.05
C ALA A 41 9.70 7.12 18.49
N ALA A 42 8.48 7.15 17.93
CA ALA A 42 7.43 6.18 18.24
C ALA A 42 7.81 4.76 17.80
N VAL A 43 8.40 4.58 16.60
CA VAL A 43 8.85 3.26 16.11
C VAL A 43 9.94 2.67 17.01
N ARG A 44 10.86 3.51 17.51
CA ARG A 44 11.96 3.09 18.38
C ARG A 44 11.49 2.69 19.79
N SER A 45 10.46 3.35 20.33
CA SER A 45 9.99 3.12 21.70
C SER A 45 8.85 2.11 21.81
N SER A 46 8.02 1.96 20.78
CA SER A 46 6.85 1.07 20.84
C SER A 46 7.22 -0.39 20.62
N THR A 47 6.58 -1.28 21.38
CA THR A 47 6.72 -2.74 21.27
C THR A 47 5.52 -3.38 20.59
N THR A 48 4.37 -2.69 20.60
CA THR A 48 3.15 -3.12 19.92
C THR A 48 2.67 -2.10 18.90
N HIS A 49 1.84 -2.54 17.96
CA HIS A 49 1.21 -1.64 16.99
C HIS A 49 0.19 -0.69 17.65
N ALA A 50 -0.46 -1.12 18.74
CA ALA A 50 -1.36 -0.26 19.50
C ALA A 50 -0.58 0.91 20.12
N GLU A 51 0.51 0.63 20.83
CA GLU A 51 1.42 1.64 21.40
C GLU A 51 1.97 2.59 20.34
N LEU A 52 2.39 2.06 19.17
CA LEU A 52 2.87 2.89 18.06
C LEU A 52 1.84 3.95 17.69
N LEU A 53 0.58 3.53 17.49
CA LEU A 53 -0.47 4.45 17.10
C LEU A 53 -0.88 5.38 18.24
N ASP A 54 -0.82 4.95 19.49
CA ASP A 54 -1.09 5.80 20.65
C ASP A 54 -0.05 6.91 20.76
N ASN A 55 1.24 6.57 20.63
CA ASN A 55 2.35 7.52 20.64
C ASN A 55 2.32 8.52 19.46
N LEU A 56 1.78 8.10 18.31
CA LEU A 56 1.61 8.95 17.14
C LEU A 56 0.38 9.86 17.23
N THR A 57 -0.67 9.42 17.91
CA THR A 57 -1.96 10.12 17.93
C THR A 57 -1.88 11.34 18.84
N THR A 58 -2.35 12.47 18.32
CA THR A 58 -2.47 13.73 19.08
C THR A 58 -3.78 14.41 18.73
N VAL A 59 -4.12 15.50 19.44
CA VAL A 59 -5.26 16.37 19.08
C VAL A 59 -5.18 16.82 17.61
N ARG A 60 -3.97 17.17 17.13
CA ARG A 60 -3.74 17.61 15.75
C ARG A 60 -3.72 16.47 14.74
N TYR A 61 -3.34 15.27 15.18
CA TYR A 61 -3.10 14.11 14.31
C TYR A 61 -3.98 12.93 14.75
N PRO A 62 -5.20 12.82 14.20
CA PRO A 62 -6.13 11.74 14.54
C PRO A 62 -5.56 10.35 14.21
N ARG A 63 -5.96 9.34 15.00
CA ARG A 63 -5.50 7.95 14.85
C ARG A 63 -5.62 7.40 13.42
N ALA A 64 -6.71 7.72 12.71
CA ALA A 64 -6.90 7.28 11.33
C ALA A 64 -5.84 7.85 10.37
N ARG A 65 -5.41 9.11 10.57
CA ARG A 65 -4.32 9.72 9.81
C ARG A 65 -3.00 9.02 10.12
N MET A 66 -2.72 8.75 11.40
CA MET A 66 -1.49 8.08 11.82
C MET A 66 -1.41 6.64 11.34
N ARG A 67 -2.55 5.92 11.28
CA ARG A 67 -2.63 4.59 10.66
C ARG A 67 -2.21 4.60 9.19
N ARG A 68 -2.68 5.59 8.41
CA ARG A 68 -2.30 5.74 7.00
C ARG A 68 -0.82 6.08 6.88
N LEU A 69 -0.33 7.06 7.64
CA LEU A 69 1.08 7.44 7.64
C LEU A 69 1.99 6.26 7.97
N ALA A 70 1.69 5.50 9.02
CA ALA A 70 2.49 4.35 9.42
C ALA A 70 2.48 3.24 8.35
N MET A 71 1.40 3.10 7.57
CA MET A 71 1.34 2.13 6.48
C MET A 71 2.11 2.64 5.25
N ASP A 72 1.94 3.91 4.89
CA ASP A 72 2.70 4.56 3.81
C ASP A 72 4.21 4.48 4.10
N ALA A 73 4.62 4.72 5.35
CA ALA A 73 6.00 4.58 5.79
C ALA A 73 6.51 3.13 5.69
N ALA A 74 5.69 2.14 6.06
CA ALA A 74 6.06 0.72 6.02
C ALA A 74 6.18 0.18 4.57
N LEU A 75 5.35 0.68 3.66
CA LEU A 75 5.31 0.28 2.24
C LEU A 75 6.22 1.12 1.33
N ASP A 76 6.97 2.05 1.91
CA ASP A 76 7.85 2.98 1.20
C ASP A 76 7.17 3.86 0.17
N TYR A 77 6.06 4.48 0.57
CA TYR A 77 5.37 5.43 -0.29
C TYR A 77 5.93 6.82 -0.04
N SER A 78 6.72 7.32 -1.00
CA SER A 78 7.22 8.68 -0.99
C SER A 78 6.12 9.70 -1.31
N ALA A 79 6.38 10.98 -1.01
CA ALA A 79 5.46 12.09 -1.34
C ALA A 79 5.06 12.10 -2.83
N ASP A 80 6.00 11.80 -3.72
CA ASP A 80 5.81 11.81 -5.18
C ASP A 80 5.47 10.43 -5.76
N ALA A 81 5.21 9.42 -4.93
CA ALA A 81 5.02 8.03 -5.38
C ALA A 81 3.77 7.85 -6.27
N PHE A 82 2.79 8.75 -6.18
CA PHE A 82 1.51 8.61 -6.86
C PHE A 82 1.18 9.85 -7.71
N PRO A 83 0.65 9.65 -8.93
CA PRO A 83 0.08 10.75 -9.71
C PRO A 83 -1.17 11.33 -9.01
N ALA A 84 -1.53 12.56 -9.39
CA ALA A 84 -2.72 13.24 -8.85
C ALA A 84 -4.04 12.52 -9.19
N LEU A 85 -4.09 11.81 -10.32
CA LEU A 85 -5.23 11.04 -10.79
C LEU A 85 -4.83 9.57 -11.04
N PRO A 86 -5.74 8.61 -10.84
CA PRO A 86 -5.47 7.21 -11.14
C PRO A 86 -5.07 7.02 -12.62
N PRO A 87 -3.97 6.32 -12.92
CA PRO A 87 -3.44 6.23 -14.28
C PRO A 87 -4.05 5.08 -15.10
N TYR A 88 -4.82 4.19 -14.48
CA TYR A 88 -5.45 3.02 -15.13
C TYR A 88 -6.71 2.53 -14.41
N LEU A 89 -7.45 1.64 -15.08
CA LEU A 89 -8.52 0.82 -14.49
C LEU A 89 -8.05 -0.64 -14.38
N HIS A 90 -7.83 -1.12 -13.15
CA HIS A 90 -7.46 -2.52 -12.89
C HIS A 90 -8.71 -3.37 -12.66
N LEU A 91 -9.00 -4.23 -13.63
CA LEU A 91 -10.17 -5.12 -13.60
C LEU A 91 -9.95 -6.31 -12.66
N LEU A 92 -10.56 -6.26 -11.48
CA LEU A 92 -10.54 -7.37 -10.51
C LEU A 92 -11.58 -8.46 -10.84
N GLY A 93 -12.71 -8.04 -11.41
CA GLY A 93 -13.78 -8.93 -11.87
C GLY A 93 -14.79 -8.20 -12.74
N ALA A 94 -15.58 -8.95 -13.50
CA ALA A 94 -16.58 -8.41 -14.39
C ALA A 94 -17.73 -9.40 -14.65
N GLN A 95 -18.90 -8.88 -15.00
CA GLN A 95 -19.89 -9.65 -15.77
C GLN A 95 -19.48 -9.61 -17.24
N LYS A 96 -19.51 -10.76 -17.93
CA LYS A 96 -19.05 -10.86 -19.32
C LYS A 96 -19.77 -9.87 -20.24
N ASP A 97 -21.07 -9.71 -20.07
CA ASP A 97 -21.91 -8.85 -20.91
C ASP A 97 -21.65 -7.35 -20.68
N ALA A 98 -20.99 -6.98 -19.58
CA ALA A 98 -20.63 -5.60 -19.27
C ALA A 98 -19.23 -5.21 -19.82
N LEU A 99 -18.40 -6.18 -20.23
CA LEU A 99 -17.07 -5.89 -20.78
C LEU A 99 -17.07 -4.93 -21.98
N PRO A 100 -18.03 -4.98 -22.93
CA PRO A 100 -18.08 -4.05 -24.05
C PRO A 100 -18.15 -2.57 -23.62
N LEU A 101 -18.70 -2.25 -22.44
CA LEU A 101 -18.79 -0.87 -21.92
C LEU A 101 -17.41 -0.26 -21.67
N LEU A 102 -16.38 -1.09 -21.45
CA LEU A 102 -15.01 -0.64 -21.18
C LEU A 102 -14.29 -0.14 -22.44
N LYS A 103 -14.82 -0.39 -23.65
CA LYS A 103 -14.23 0.11 -24.90
C LYS A 103 -14.17 1.64 -24.98
N ALA A 104 -15.06 2.31 -24.27
CA ALA A 104 -15.11 3.78 -24.23
C ALA A 104 -14.24 4.40 -23.11
N ALA A 105 -13.50 3.58 -22.35
CA ALA A 105 -12.67 4.09 -21.26
C ALA A 105 -11.50 4.93 -21.79
N ALA A 106 -11.34 6.12 -21.21
CA ALA A 106 -10.23 7.03 -21.54
C ALA A 106 -8.89 6.62 -20.91
N LEU A 107 -8.92 5.72 -19.92
CA LEU A 107 -7.74 5.21 -19.24
C LEU A 107 -7.40 3.80 -19.74
N PRO A 108 -6.11 3.39 -19.68
CA PRO A 108 -5.73 1.99 -19.90
C PRO A 108 -6.53 1.05 -19.00
N VAL A 109 -7.07 -0.02 -19.57
CA VAL A 109 -7.88 -1.01 -18.86
C VAL A 109 -7.28 -2.40 -19.02
N SER A 110 -7.02 -3.08 -17.91
CA SER A 110 -6.61 -4.49 -17.94
C SER A 110 -6.86 -5.18 -16.61
N HIS A 111 -6.97 -6.51 -16.64
CA HIS A 111 -6.84 -7.33 -15.45
C HIS A 111 -5.37 -7.69 -15.15
N SER A 112 -4.46 -7.52 -16.13
CA SER A 112 -3.05 -7.85 -15.98
C SER A 112 -2.28 -6.63 -15.50
N LEU A 113 -1.80 -6.68 -14.26
CA LEU A 113 -0.90 -5.66 -13.72
C LEU A 113 0.38 -5.51 -14.55
N ALA A 114 0.92 -6.60 -15.11
CA ALA A 114 2.09 -6.52 -15.99
C ALA A 114 1.82 -5.63 -17.22
N ARG A 115 0.68 -5.85 -17.89
CA ARG A 115 0.28 -5.05 -19.07
C ARG A 115 -0.02 -3.60 -18.72
N LEU A 116 -0.61 -3.35 -17.55
CA LEU A 116 -0.85 -1.98 -17.05
C LEU A 116 0.46 -1.26 -16.79
N ALA A 117 1.40 -1.94 -16.15
CA ALA A 117 2.66 -1.35 -15.79
C ALA A 117 3.44 -0.90 -17.05
N GLU A 118 3.33 -1.62 -18.17
CA GLU A 118 3.99 -1.31 -19.45
C GLU A 118 3.39 -0.10 -20.19
N GLN A 119 2.24 0.45 -19.75
CA GLN A 119 1.55 1.51 -20.50
C GLN A 119 2.30 2.85 -20.48
N ASN A 120 2.81 3.26 -19.31
CA ASN A 120 3.55 4.51 -19.10
C ASN A 120 4.13 4.56 -17.67
N ALA A 121 4.97 5.57 -17.41
CA ALA A 121 5.63 5.72 -16.11
C ALA A 121 4.65 5.91 -14.93
N PRO A 122 3.59 6.72 -15.01
CA PRO A 122 2.57 6.79 -13.95
C PRO A 122 1.90 5.44 -13.67
N CYS A 123 1.57 4.67 -14.71
CA CYS A 123 1.02 3.32 -14.52
C CYS A 123 2.01 2.41 -13.80
N ARG A 124 3.29 2.39 -14.22
CA ARG A 124 4.34 1.60 -13.54
C ARG A 124 4.43 1.97 -12.05
N ALA A 125 4.48 3.25 -11.71
CA ALA A 125 4.59 3.70 -10.32
C ALA A 125 3.43 3.19 -9.45
N VAL A 126 2.19 3.28 -9.94
CA VAL A 126 1.01 2.81 -9.20
C VAL A 126 0.94 1.28 -9.16
N VAL A 127 1.36 0.58 -10.22
CA VAL A 127 1.45 -0.90 -10.19
C VAL A 127 2.49 -1.33 -9.16
N ASP A 128 3.68 -0.74 -9.12
CA ASP A 128 4.74 -1.12 -8.18
C ASP A 128 4.29 -0.93 -6.73
N ALA A 129 3.58 0.18 -6.43
CA ALA A 129 2.96 0.38 -5.14
C ALA A 129 1.89 -0.70 -4.85
N GLN A 130 1.01 -0.98 -5.80
CA GLN A 130 0.01 -2.03 -5.66
C GLN A 130 0.64 -3.40 -5.38
N LEU A 131 1.74 -3.76 -6.06
CA LEU A 131 2.47 -5.00 -5.85
C LEU A 131 3.06 -5.07 -4.44
N ARG A 132 3.71 -4.00 -3.95
CA ARG A 132 4.22 -3.93 -2.56
C ARG A 132 3.11 -4.16 -1.53
N ALA A 133 1.95 -3.53 -1.72
CA ALA A 133 0.80 -3.75 -0.84
C ALA A 133 0.23 -5.17 -0.92
N CYS A 134 0.14 -5.75 -2.12
CA CYS A 134 -0.31 -7.13 -2.31
C CYS A 134 0.65 -8.14 -1.67
N ASP A 135 1.96 -7.96 -1.82
CA ASP A 135 2.97 -8.83 -1.25
C ASP A 135 3.01 -8.74 0.28
N PHE A 136 2.87 -7.53 0.84
CA PHE A 136 2.66 -7.34 2.27
C PHE A 136 1.41 -8.10 2.74
N GLY A 137 0.29 -7.94 2.03
CA GLY A 137 -0.96 -8.65 2.33
C GLY A 137 -0.81 -10.18 2.28
N ALA A 138 -0.07 -10.71 1.31
CA ALA A 138 0.21 -12.13 1.14
C ALA A 138 1.04 -12.71 2.31
N LEU A 139 2.06 -11.96 2.75
CA LEU A 139 2.87 -12.31 3.92
C LEU A 139 2.03 -12.34 5.21
N CYS A 140 1.05 -11.43 5.32
CA CYS A 140 0.24 -11.26 6.52
C CYS A 140 -0.99 -12.18 6.58
N ARG A 141 -1.08 -13.21 5.74
CA ARG A 141 -2.16 -14.21 5.79
C ARG A 141 -1.95 -15.17 6.96
N LYS A 142 -3.04 -15.81 7.44
CA LYS A 142 -2.96 -16.89 8.44
C LYS A 142 -1.94 -17.97 8.05
N LYS A 143 -1.90 -18.32 6.75
CA LYS A 143 -0.83 -19.08 6.12
C LYS A 143 -0.13 -18.11 5.14
N PRO A 144 1.06 -17.61 5.46
CA PRO A 144 1.79 -16.70 4.58
C PRO A 144 1.96 -17.29 3.19
N GLU A 145 1.87 -16.43 2.18
CA GLU A 145 2.00 -16.79 0.77
C GLU A 145 3.24 -16.09 0.15
N PRO A 146 3.82 -16.65 -0.92
CA PRO A 146 4.94 -16.02 -1.61
C PRO A 146 4.53 -14.71 -2.32
N MET A 147 5.52 -13.89 -2.64
CA MET A 147 5.35 -12.65 -3.41
C MET A 147 4.92 -12.91 -4.86
N GLY A 148 4.41 -11.87 -5.51
CA GLY A 148 4.11 -11.86 -6.95
C GLY A 148 2.78 -12.53 -7.35
N GLY A 149 1.95 -12.92 -6.37
CA GLY A 149 0.64 -13.52 -6.64
C GLY A 149 -0.28 -12.62 -7.46
N ALA A 150 -0.21 -11.30 -7.25
CA ALA A 150 -1.03 -10.32 -7.97
C ALA A 150 -0.75 -10.27 -9.48
N LEU A 151 0.47 -10.58 -9.93
CA LEU A 151 0.81 -10.64 -11.37
C LEU A 151 0.18 -11.86 -12.08
N ARG A 152 -0.21 -12.88 -11.32
CA ARG A 152 -0.77 -14.14 -11.82
C ARG A 152 -2.29 -14.21 -11.64
N GLN A 153 -2.89 -13.17 -11.08
CA GLN A 153 -4.32 -13.15 -10.79
C GLN A 153 -5.12 -13.08 -12.08
N LYS A 154 -6.03 -14.04 -12.25
CA LYS A 154 -7.00 -14.04 -13.36
C LYS A 154 -8.19 -13.17 -12.99
N ILE A 155 -8.81 -12.55 -14.00
CA ILE A 155 -10.08 -11.83 -13.82
C ILE A 155 -11.16 -12.78 -13.29
N ILE A 156 -11.93 -12.32 -12.32
CA ILE A 156 -13.07 -13.08 -11.77
C ILE A 156 -14.30 -12.77 -12.63
N PHE A 157 -14.88 -13.80 -13.24
CA PHE A 157 -16.18 -13.68 -13.91
C PHE A 157 -17.30 -14.05 -12.95
N LEU A 158 -18.24 -13.14 -12.76
CA LEU A 158 -19.46 -13.41 -12.01
C LEU A 158 -20.42 -14.16 -12.94
N THR A 159 -20.70 -15.42 -12.63
CA THR A 159 -21.84 -16.15 -13.20
C THR A 159 -23.11 -15.67 -12.51
N LYS A 160 -24.15 -15.38 -13.29
CA LYS A 160 -25.50 -15.18 -12.76
C LYS A 160 -26.01 -16.47 -12.12
#